data_AF-A0A955V6M8-F1
#
_entry.id   AF-A0A955V6M8-F1
#
_cell.length_a   1.000
_cell.length_b   1.000
_cell.length_c   1.000
_cell.angle_alpha   90.00
_cell.angle_beta   90.00
_cell.angle_gamma   90.00
#
_symmetry.space_group_name_H-M   'P 1'
#
loop_
_entity.id
_entity.type
_entity.pdbx_description
1 polymer ?
#
loop_
_entity_poly.entity_id
_entity_poly.type
_entity_poly.pdbx_seq_one_letter_code
_entity_poly.pdbx_strand_id
1 'polypeptide(L)'
;MHDNVEKHVTGGTAAARILRRLAGALVIVALAVPACDSTVTESDLMKWTNNDLGLARIKEVVADPKQPMDTRVRALEVVVEKGFPLRVRGMLDAIVDDADRDTVSRRLADQLLKHVENKSAAQYDAKDTLMSMETLLDKEVFEHVKKSVAEWAFADVTWDSPSEEVQQKIQSRIYVGQIEALGHYGWNTAGILIANGFAVDKMARFLGAAKDPVATDLLLKGMRKLHASVGAQGYQLDALRSSESPAAAAYLLEMYLNESLDDEIRAGAFNVAVEMMGLPGMKKDHKLVDEQLKKLMAGDVVADRWLGALNLVHLSGTENLDIIMASFKDDGKYKEGQEDPAKSTMDLCLDLHDLGLEKEANAKLMPVLQNGNRIQKSIAIVCLKANHATEARADLKALAAKAGTPDDPSIDDFLGEELTLGKLAQNALDGLDLLDEVDKDKAAGKYTDEQASQRRLSITFKLALTGDAYKQEVEKDYQGWLEEQKAPPPAPPEAPKDGAAPAAPGGAPAPGGEAPAEAPAP
;
A
#
# COMPACT_ATOMS: atom_id res chain seq x y z
N MET A 1 13.24 -54.63 10.14
CA MET A 1 12.58 -55.66 9.32
C MET A 1 13.45 -55.88 8.10
N HIS A 2 14.15 -57.03 8.08
CA HIS A 2 15.03 -57.62 7.04
C HIS A 2 16.22 -56.74 6.59
N ASP A 3 17.47 -56.86 7.06
CA ASP A 3 18.41 -57.99 7.31
C ASP A 3 18.80 -58.85 6.09
N ASN A 4 20.07 -58.70 5.66
CA ASN A 4 21.11 -59.73 5.41
C ASN A 4 22.30 -59.06 4.64
N VAL A 5 23.53 -58.89 5.15
CA VAL A 5 24.59 -59.85 5.60
C VAL A 5 25.04 -60.73 4.41
N GLU A 6 26.29 -60.78 3.90
CA GLU A 6 27.60 -61.19 4.49
C GLU A 6 28.71 -61.04 3.40
N LYS A 7 29.82 -60.31 3.58
CA LYS A 7 31.24 -60.67 3.92
C LYS A 7 31.96 -61.92 3.34
N HIS A 8 33.22 -61.63 2.93
CA HIS A 8 34.44 -62.46 2.74
C HIS A 8 34.56 -63.34 1.48
N VAL A 9 35.68 -63.34 0.74
CA VAL A 9 36.97 -63.98 1.07
C VAL A 9 38.19 -63.26 0.43
N THR A 10 39.28 -63.22 1.20
CA THR A 10 40.66 -62.80 0.86
C THR A 10 41.59 -63.98 0.57
N GLY A 11 42.60 -63.79 -0.30
CA GLY A 11 43.97 -64.26 -0.03
C GLY A 11 44.70 -65.12 -1.09
N GLY A 12 45.96 -64.72 -1.38
CA GLY A 12 47.09 -65.61 -1.75
C GLY A 12 47.67 -65.46 -3.17
N THR A 13 48.60 -64.54 -3.48
CA THR A 13 50.08 -64.52 -3.31
C THR A 13 50.96 -65.26 -4.33
N ALA A 14 52.04 -64.57 -4.73
CA ALA A 14 53.38 -64.99 -5.22
C ALA A 14 53.63 -64.75 -6.74
N ALA A 15 54.44 -63.74 -7.13
CA ALA A 15 55.92 -63.73 -7.19
C ALA A 15 56.45 -64.65 -8.33
N ALA A 16 57.39 -64.31 -9.21
CA ALA A 16 58.50 -63.35 -9.23
C ALA A 16 59.00 -63.21 -10.71
N ARG A 17 59.48 -62.03 -11.18
CA ARG A 17 60.90 -61.73 -11.59
C ARG A 17 61.45 -62.70 -12.67
N ILE A 18 62.01 -62.34 -13.85
CA ILE A 18 63.18 -61.52 -14.25
C ILE A 18 63.28 -61.66 -15.81
N LEU A 19 63.49 -60.66 -16.68
CA LEU A 19 64.75 -60.23 -17.35
C LEU A 19 64.32 -59.41 -18.60
N ARG A 20 64.49 -58.08 -18.70
CA ARG A 20 65.69 -57.36 -19.22
C ARG A 20 66.57 -58.13 -20.23
N ARG A 21 66.40 -57.88 -21.54
CA ARG A 21 67.39 -57.30 -22.49
C ARG A 21 67.01 -57.56 -23.97
N LEU A 22 67.50 -56.68 -24.86
CA LEU A 22 67.29 -56.51 -26.32
C LEU A 22 66.15 -55.52 -26.62
N ALA A 23 66.35 -54.22 -26.83
CA ALA A 23 67.35 -53.48 -27.63
C ALA A 23 67.41 -53.97 -29.08
N GLY A 24 66.73 -53.26 -29.98
CA GLY A 24 66.89 -53.43 -31.43
C GLY A 24 65.70 -52.95 -32.27
N ALA A 25 65.68 -51.65 -32.56
CA ALA A 25 65.13 -51.04 -33.78
C ALA A 25 63.67 -51.37 -34.20
N LEU A 26 62.75 -50.44 -33.92
CA LEU A 26 61.88 -49.94 -34.98
C LEU A 26 61.68 -48.43 -34.83
N VAL A 27 62.02 -47.75 -35.92
CA VAL A 27 62.10 -46.32 -36.13
C VAL A 27 60.85 -45.92 -36.94
N ILE A 28 60.20 -44.81 -36.55
CA ILE A 28 59.25 -43.98 -37.34
C ILE A 28 57.88 -44.65 -37.58
N VAL A 29 56.74 -44.12 -37.13
CA VAL A 29 56.16 -42.82 -37.52
C VAL A 29 55.54 -42.13 -36.29
N ALA A 30 56.27 -41.16 -35.73
CA ALA A 30 55.63 -40.05 -35.06
C ALA A 30 55.01 -39.17 -36.16
N LEU A 31 53.73 -39.39 -36.46
CA LEU A 31 52.92 -38.39 -37.12
C LEU A 31 52.76 -37.25 -36.10
N ALA A 32 53.73 -36.36 -36.12
CA ALA A 32 53.48 -34.95 -35.84
C ALA A 32 52.39 -34.53 -36.82
N VAL A 33 51.13 -34.69 -36.41
CA VAL A 33 50.07 -33.81 -36.89
C VAL A 33 50.60 -32.43 -36.50
N PRO A 34 50.96 -31.55 -37.45
CA PRO A 34 51.16 -30.16 -37.08
C PRO A 34 49.87 -29.80 -36.34
N ALA A 35 49.98 -29.33 -35.09
CA ALA A 35 48.86 -28.68 -34.45
C ALA A 35 48.42 -27.62 -35.47
N CYS A 36 47.35 -27.94 -36.20
CA CYS A 36 46.72 -26.99 -37.08
C CYS A 36 46.18 -25.95 -36.10
N ASP A 37 46.96 -24.89 -35.90
CA ASP A 37 46.49 -23.58 -35.49
C ASP A 37 45.54 -23.06 -36.60
N SER A 38 44.51 -23.83 -36.92
CA SER A 38 43.38 -23.35 -37.68
C SER A 38 42.69 -22.37 -36.76
N THR A 39 43.07 -21.11 -36.91
CA THR A 39 42.37 -19.97 -36.34
C THR A 39 40.87 -20.17 -36.56
N VAL A 40 40.10 -20.14 -35.48
CA VAL A 40 38.63 -20.29 -35.56
C VAL A 40 38.10 -19.16 -36.44
N THR A 41 37.46 -19.51 -37.55
CA THR A 41 36.93 -18.53 -38.50
C THR A 41 35.45 -18.24 -38.24
N GLU A 42 34.95 -17.11 -38.77
CA GLU A 42 33.52 -16.80 -38.77
C GLU A 42 32.67 -17.94 -39.39
N SER A 43 33.18 -18.59 -40.44
CA SER A 43 32.50 -19.72 -41.07
C SER A 43 32.39 -20.92 -40.14
N ASP A 44 33.36 -21.14 -39.25
CA ASP A 44 33.32 -22.22 -38.27
C ASP A 44 32.26 -21.93 -37.20
N LEU A 45 32.24 -20.70 -36.67
CA LEU A 45 31.24 -20.26 -35.68
C LEU A 45 29.81 -20.44 -36.22
N MET A 46 29.57 -19.98 -37.45
CA MET A 46 28.26 -20.10 -38.12
C MET A 46 27.85 -21.55 -38.40
N LYS A 47 28.82 -22.44 -38.64
CA LYS A 47 28.57 -23.88 -38.84
C LYS A 47 28.21 -24.55 -37.51
N TRP A 48 28.86 -24.15 -36.42
CA TRP A 48 28.71 -24.78 -35.11
C TRP A 48 27.41 -24.44 -34.40
N THR A 49 26.71 -23.36 -34.74
CA THR A 49 25.39 -23.07 -34.17
C THR A 49 24.26 -24.00 -34.64
N ASN A 50 24.51 -24.93 -35.57
CA ASN A 50 23.46 -25.77 -36.15
C ASN A 50 23.08 -27.00 -35.29
N ASN A 51 23.82 -27.31 -34.23
CA ASN A 51 23.53 -28.44 -33.33
C ASN A 51 24.23 -28.30 -31.96
N ASP A 52 23.83 -29.12 -30.99
CA ASP A 52 24.37 -29.07 -29.62
C ASP A 52 25.88 -29.37 -29.53
N LEU A 53 26.41 -30.26 -30.39
CA LEU A 53 27.86 -30.56 -30.42
C LEU A 53 28.66 -29.33 -30.84
N GLY A 54 28.16 -28.58 -31.83
CA GLY A 54 28.77 -27.33 -32.25
C GLY A 54 28.61 -26.23 -31.19
N LEU A 55 27.48 -26.11 -30.51
CA LEU A 55 27.32 -25.19 -29.37
C LEU A 55 28.30 -25.52 -28.23
N ALA A 56 28.55 -26.80 -27.95
CA ALA A 56 29.59 -27.22 -27.00
C ALA A 56 30.99 -26.78 -27.47
N ARG A 57 31.26 -26.85 -28.77
CA ARG A 57 32.53 -26.35 -29.33
C ARG A 57 32.66 -24.83 -29.21
N ILE A 58 31.59 -24.07 -29.43
CA ILE A 58 31.57 -22.62 -29.19
C ILE A 58 31.87 -22.33 -27.71
N LYS A 59 31.26 -23.07 -26.78
CA LYS A 59 31.53 -22.94 -25.35
C LYS A 59 33.01 -23.15 -25.02
N GLU A 60 33.66 -24.16 -25.61
CA GLU A 60 35.10 -24.40 -25.45
C GLU A 60 35.94 -23.23 -25.97
N VAL A 61 35.59 -22.67 -27.14
CA VAL A 61 36.27 -21.50 -27.71
C VAL A 61 36.13 -20.28 -26.80
N VAL A 62 34.94 -20.03 -26.26
CA VAL A 62 34.70 -18.92 -25.33
C VAL A 62 35.49 -19.10 -24.02
N ALA A 63 35.63 -20.32 -23.52
CA ALA A 63 36.36 -20.60 -22.28
C ALA A 63 37.88 -20.62 -22.44
N ASP A 64 38.41 -20.73 -23.66
CA ASP A 64 39.85 -20.81 -23.91
C ASP A 64 40.52 -19.42 -23.95
N PRO A 65 41.34 -19.04 -22.95
CA PRO A 65 42.00 -17.74 -22.90
C PRO A 65 43.07 -17.56 -23.99
N LYS A 66 43.44 -18.63 -24.72
CA LYS A 66 44.36 -18.54 -25.86
C LYS A 66 43.67 -18.06 -27.14
N GLN A 67 42.34 -18.13 -27.20
CA GLN A 67 41.59 -17.60 -28.33
C GLN A 67 41.58 -16.06 -28.26
N PRO A 68 41.68 -15.35 -29.41
CA PRO A 68 41.57 -13.90 -29.42
C PRO A 68 40.25 -13.43 -28.79
N MET A 69 40.32 -12.36 -28.00
CA MET A 69 39.15 -11.77 -27.33
C MET A 69 37.99 -11.50 -28.32
N ASP A 70 38.30 -10.93 -29.49
CA ASP A 70 37.30 -10.63 -30.51
C ASP A 70 36.62 -11.89 -31.06
N THR A 71 37.36 -13.00 -31.20
CA THR A 71 36.81 -14.30 -31.60
C THR A 71 35.85 -14.85 -30.53
N ARG A 72 36.22 -14.73 -29.25
CA ARG A 72 35.40 -15.20 -28.13
C ARG A 72 34.09 -14.40 -28.00
N VAL A 73 34.17 -13.08 -28.12
CA VAL A 73 32.99 -12.19 -28.13
C VAL A 73 32.11 -12.47 -29.34
N ARG A 74 32.69 -12.58 -30.54
CA ARG A 74 31.94 -12.90 -31.76
C ARG A 74 31.27 -14.27 -31.70
N ALA A 75 31.91 -15.26 -31.09
CA ALA A 75 31.32 -16.58 -30.90
C ALA A 75 30.02 -16.53 -30.07
N LEU A 76 29.99 -15.70 -29.03
CA LEU A 76 28.77 -15.46 -28.23
C LEU A 76 27.72 -14.65 -29.01
N GLU A 77 28.14 -13.62 -29.75
CA GLU A 77 27.25 -12.82 -30.59
C GLU A 77 26.56 -13.68 -31.66
N VAL A 78 27.28 -14.59 -32.32
CA VAL A 78 26.72 -15.55 -33.28
C VAL A 78 25.69 -16.48 -32.63
N VAL A 79 25.91 -16.90 -31.38
CA VAL A 79 24.91 -17.70 -30.63
C VAL A 79 23.61 -16.91 -30.42
N VAL A 80 23.71 -15.59 -30.16
CA VAL A 80 22.55 -14.70 -30.06
C VAL A 80 21.86 -14.53 -31.41
N GLU A 81 22.61 -14.20 -32.48
CA GLU A 81 22.07 -14.01 -33.84
C GLU A 81 21.35 -15.24 -34.39
N LYS A 82 21.66 -16.43 -33.86
CA LYS A 82 21.05 -17.70 -34.23
C LYS A 82 19.88 -18.12 -33.34
N GLY A 83 19.42 -17.24 -32.45
CA GLY A 83 18.24 -17.48 -31.62
C GLY A 83 18.49 -18.39 -30.42
N PHE A 84 19.72 -18.40 -29.89
CA PHE A 84 20.06 -19.16 -28.68
C PHE A 84 20.46 -18.28 -27.48
N PRO A 85 19.71 -17.19 -27.15
CA PRO A 85 20.12 -16.23 -26.12
C PRO A 85 20.29 -16.87 -24.74
N LEU A 86 19.51 -17.91 -24.42
CA LEU A 86 19.56 -18.63 -23.13
C LEU A 86 20.85 -19.44 -22.92
N ARG A 87 21.64 -19.70 -23.98
CA ARG A 87 22.89 -20.46 -23.88
C ARG A 87 24.07 -19.59 -23.47
N VAL A 88 24.01 -18.29 -23.74
CA VAL A 88 25.12 -17.34 -23.58
C VAL A 88 25.62 -17.31 -22.14
N ARG A 89 24.72 -17.20 -21.15
CA ARG A 89 25.11 -17.19 -19.73
C ARG A 89 25.93 -18.42 -19.33
N GLY A 90 25.44 -19.61 -19.70
CA GLY A 90 26.15 -20.86 -19.40
C GLY A 90 27.48 -21.03 -20.14
N MET A 91 27.72 -20.25 -21.19
CA MET A 91 29.02 -20.16 -21.88
C MET A 91 29.95 -19.17 -21.19
N LEU A 92 29.45 -18.01 -20.75
CA LEU A 92 30.20 -17.05 -19.94
C LEU A 92 30.64 -17.66 -18.61
N ASP A 93 29.76 -18.43 -17.96
CA ASP A 93 30.05 -19.14 -16.70
C ASP A 93 31.15 -20.22 -16.85
N ALA A 94 31.50 -20.61 -18.07
CA ALA A 94 32.59 -21.55 -18.33
C ALA A 94 33.98 -20.90 -18.31
N ILE A 95 34.04 -19.57 -18.34
CA ILE A 95 35.28 -18.82 -18.17
C ILE A 95 35.62 -18.83 -16.68
N VAL A 96 36.70 -19.55 -16.34
CA VAL A 96 37.11 -19.80 -14.95
C VAL A 96 37.70 -18.55 -14.28
N ASP A 97 38.38 -17.71 -15.04
CA ASP A 97 38.95 -16.47 -14.53
C ASP A 97 37.89 -15.36 -14.51
N ASP A 98 37.62 -14.82 -13.33
CA ASP A 98 36.55 -13.82 -13.15
C ASP A 98 36.87 -12.50 -13.87
N ALA A 99 38.15 -12.09 -13.93
CA ALA A 99 38.57 -10.86 -14.61
C ALA A 99 38.43 -10.97 -16.13
N ASP A 100 38.80 -12.12 -16.70
CA ASP A 100 38.56 -12.44 -18.11
C ASP A 100 37.07 -12.55 -18.42
N ARG A 101 36.28 -13.21 -17.56
CA ARG A 101 34.81 -13.31 -17.72
C ARG A 101 34.15 -11.93 -17.74
N ASP A 102 34.56 -11.04 -16.84
CA ASP A 102 34.06 -9.66 -16.80
C ASP A 102 34.41 -8.92 -18.11
N THR A 103 35.66 -9.01 -18.56
CA THR A 103 36.11 -8.38 -19.81
C THR A 103 35.33 -8.87 -21.03
N VAL A 104 35.10 -10.19 -21.14
CA VAL A 104 34.29 -10.79 -22.21
C VAL A 104 32.84 -10.33 -22.11
N SER A 105 32.26 -10.34 -20.91
CA SER A 105 30.85 -9.97 -20.67
C SER A 105 30.59 -8.51 -21.04
N ARG A 106 31.48 -7.59 -20.63
CA ARG A 106 31.38 -6.17 -20.94
C ARG A 106 31.47 -5.91 -22.45
N ARG A 107 32.45 -6.53 -23.13
CA ARG A 107 32.58 -6.40 -24.60
C ARG A 107 31.40 -7.00 -25.36
N LEU A 108 30.86 -8.12 -24.89
CA LEU A 108 29.65 -8.70 -25.46
C LEU A 108 28.47 -7.74 -25.29
N ALA A 109 28.29 -7.16 -24.09
CA ALA A 109 27.22 -6.20 -23.85
C ALA A 109 27.28 -5.01 -24.83
N ASP A 110 28.47 -4.45 -25.06
CA ASP A 110 28.67 -3.37 -26.04
C ASP A 110 28.25 -3.76 -27.47
N GLN A 111 28.48 -5.00 -27.89
CA GLN A 111 28.04 -5.46 -29.22
C GLN A 111 26.53 -5.70 -29.27
N LEU A 112 25.97 -6.34 -28.24
CA LEU A 112 24.53 -6.61 -28.17
C LEU A 112 23.72 -5.32 -28.08
N LEU A 113 24.23 -4.28 -27.43
CA LEU A 113 23.59 -2.96 -27.40
C LEU A 113 23.45 -2.37 -28.81
N LYS A 114 24.47 -2.51 -29.66
CA LYS A 114 24.39 -2.06 -31.07
C LYS A 114 23.31 -2.82 -31.84
N HIS A 115 23.08 -4.10 -31.54
CA HIS A 115 22.00 -4.86 -32.17
C HIS A 115 20.61 -4.31 -31.80
N VAL A 116 20.44 -3.86 -30.56
CA VAL A 116 19.20 -3.25 -30.04
C VAL A 116 19.01 -1.84 -30.63
N GLU A 117 20.03 -0.98 -30.53
CA GLU A 117 19.98 0.41 -30.99
C GLU A 117 19.77 0.54 -32.50
N ASN A 118 20.45 -0.31 -33.29
CA ASN A 118 20.33 -0.31 -34.75
C ASN A 118 19.12 -1.10 -35.26
N LYS A 119 18.29 -1.64 -34.36
CA LYS A 119 17.11 -2.44 -34.71
C LYS A 119 17.42 -3.60 -35.65
N SER A 120 18.52 -4.29 -35.38
CA SER A 120 18.97 -5.42 -36.21
C SER A 120 17.98 -6.60 -36.14
N ALA A 121 18.11 -7.57 -37.05
CA ALA A 121 17.30 -8.79 -37.02
C ALA A 121 17.43 -9.57 -35.69
N ALA A 122 18.57 -9.43 -34.99
CA ALA A 122 18.85 -10.08 -33.71
C ALA A 122 18.49 -9.22 -32.49
N GLN A 123 17.83 -8.05 -32.65
CA GLN A 123 17.57 -7.11 -31.55
C GLN A 123 16.84 -7.75 -30.36
N TYR A 124 15.91 -8.67 -30.61
CA TYR A 124 15.12 -9.31 -29.56
C TYR A 124 15.97 -10.28 -28.73
N ASP A 125 16.71 -11.16 -29.40
CA ASP A 125 17.63 -12.10 -28.76
C ASP A 125 18.75 -11.36 -28.02
N ALA A 126 19.28 -10.28 -28.62
CA ALA A 126 20.29 -9.42 -28.01
C ALA A 126 19.78 -8.78 -26.72
N LYS A 127 18.57 -8.22 -26.72
CA LYS A 127 17.92 -7.68 -25.51
C LYS A 127 17.72 -8.75 -24.44
N ASP A 128 17.25 -9.96 -24.79
CA ASP A 128 17.04 -11.01 -23.79
C ASP A 128 18.36 -11.51 -23.19
N THR A 129 19.40 -11.65 -24.01
CA THR A 129 20.74 -11.95 -23.52
C THR A 129 21.26 -10.86 -22.58
N LEU A 130 21.18 -9.59 -22.99
CA LEU A 130 21.59 -8.44 -22.17
C LEU A 130 20.91 -8.44 -20.80
N MET A 131 19.59 -8.62 -20.75
CA MET A 131 18.84 -8.67 -19.49
C MET A 131 19.24 -9.89 -18.62
N SER A 132 19.59 -11.03 -19.23
CA SER A 132 20.04 -12.23 -18.50
C SER A 132 21.45 -12.11 -17.90
N MET A 133 22.21 -11.12 -18.34
CA MET A 133 23.59 -10.85 -17.93
C MET A 133 23.70 -9.91 -16.72
N GLU A 134 22.59 -9.53 -16.07
CA GLU A 134 22.56 -8.64 -14.90
C GLU A 134 23.65 -8.93 -13.85
N THR A 135 23.81 -10.21 -13.48
CA THR A 135 24.77 -10.61 -12.44
C THR A 135 26.21 -10.75 -12.94
N LEU A 136 26.45 -10.58 -14.23
CA LEU A 136 27.75 -10.70 -14.89
C LEU A 136 28.33 -9.35 -15.32
N LEU A 137 27.54 -8.28 -15.21
CA LEU A 137 27.93 -6.95 -15.61
C LEU A 137 28.09 -6.06 -14.38
N ASP A 138 29.07 -5.17 -14.42
CA ASP A 138 29.17 -4.09 -13.45
C ASP A 138 27.88 -3.26 -13.42
N LYS A 139 27.54 -2.75 -12.23
CA LYS A 139 26.32 -1.98 -12.01
C LYS A 139 26.18 -0.82 -13.01
N GLU A 140 27.26 -0.07 -13.28
CA GLU A 140 27.24 1.05 -14.23
C GLU A 140 26.93 0.60 -15.66
N VAL A 141 27.49 -0.52 -16.09
CA VAL A 141 27.25 -1.08 -17.42
C VAL A 141 25.81 -1.58 -17.52
N PHE A 142 25.32 -2.27 -16.51
CA PHE A 142 23.95 -2.76 -16.50
C PHE A 142 22.91 -1.62 -16.42
N GLU A 143 23.22 -0.52 -15.73
CA GLU A 143 22.37 0.69 -15.80
C GLU A 143 22.27 1.24 -17.22
N HIS A 144 23.37 1.27 -17.98
CA HIS A 144 23.33 1.66 -19.40
C HIS A 144 22.47 0.69 -20.23
N VAL A 145 22.60 -0.62 -19.98
CA VAL A 145 21.77 -1.65 -20.63
C VAL A 145 20.28 -1.41 -20.37
N LYS A 146 19.87 -1.22 -19.11
CA LYS A 146 18.46 -0.95 -18.76
C LYS A 146 17.93 0.28 -19.48
N LYS A 147 18.73 1.35 -19.52
CA LYS A 147 18.36 2.58 -20.23
C LYS A 147 18.16 2.34 -21.73
N SER A 148 19.14 1.74 -22.42
CA SER A 148 19.05 1.50 -23.86
C SER A 148 17.91 0.55 -24.22
N VAL A 149 17.68 -0.50 -23.41
CA VAL A 149 16.54 -1.41 -23.60
C VAL A 149 15.21 -0.68 -23.40
N ALA A 150 15.09 0.19 -22.40
CA ALA A 150 13.89 1.00 -22.18
C ALA A 150 13.63 1.97 -23.35
N GLU A 151 14.65 2.70 -23.78
CA GLU A 151 14.56 3.64 -24.91
C GLU A 151 14.13 2.93 -26.19
N TRP A 152 14.69 1.74 -26.47
CA TRP A 152 14.29 0.92 -27.61
C TRP A 152 12.86 0.36 -27.47
N ALA A 153 12.54 -0.25 -26.33
CA ALA A 153 11.25 -0.90 -26.11
C ALA A 153 10.08 0.10 -26.19
N PHE A 154 10.31 1.33 -25.74
CA PHE A 154 9.26 2.34 -25.52
C PHE A 154 9.33 3.54 -26.47
N ALA A 155 10.22 3.54 -27.47
CA ALA A 155 10.53 4.68 -28.35
C ALA A 155 9.32 5.42 -28.96
N ASP A 156 8.21 4.73 -29.18
CA ASP A 156 7.03 5.19 -29.91
C ASP A 156 5.71 4.89 -29.18
N VAL A 157 5.79 4.72 -27.86
CA VAL A 157 4.63 4.52 -26.96
C VAL A 157 4.49 5.79 -26.11
N THR A 158 3.34 6.45 -26.22
CA THR A 158 3.05 7.68 -25.48
C THR A 158 1.75 7.55 -24.69
N TRP A 159 1.46 8.56 -23.85
CA TRP A 159 0.23 8.63 -23.07
C TRP A 159 -1.05 8.76 -23.92
N ASP A 160 -0.91 9.07 -25.20
CA ASP A 160 -2.02 9.29 -26.13
C ASP A 160 -2.09 8.19 -27.21
N SER A 161 -1.19 7.20 -27.16
CA SER A 161 -1.26 6.01 -28.01
C SER A 161 -2.56 5.22 -27.74
N PRO A 162 -3.28 4.76 -28.78
CA PRO A 162 -4.42 3.86 -28.62
C PRO A 162 -4.06 2.56 -27.90
N SER A 163 -4.99 2.01 -27.11
CA SER A 163 -4.73 0.83 -26.28
C SER A 163 -4.26 -0.39 -27.06
N GLU A 164 -4.87 -0.67 -28.23
CA GLU A 164 -4.45 -1.78 -29.11
C GLU A 164 -3.00 -1.61 -29.60
N GLU A 165 -2.60 -0.38 -29.94
CA GLU A 165 -1.24 -0.07 -30.39
C GLU A 165 -0.23 -0.24 -29.25
N VAL A 166 -0.56 0.24 -28.04
CA VAL A 166 0.27 0.06 -26.85
C VAL A 166 0.48 -1.43 -26.57
N GLN A 167 -0.59 -2.22 -26.58
CA GLN A 167 -0.51 -3.65 -26.33
C GLN A 167 0.38 -4.35 -27.36
N GLN A 168 0.13 -4.12 -28.65
CA GLN A 168 0.87 -4.76 -29.73
C GLN A 168 2.36 -4.42 -29.70
N LYS A 169 2.70 -3.14 -29.49
CA LYS A 169 4.11 -2.68 -29.45
C LYS A 169 4.85 -3.20 -28.23
N ILE A 170 4.26 -3.13 -27.05
CA ILE A 170 4.93 -3.57 -25.82
C ILE A 170 5.09 -5.09 -25.82
N GLN A 171 4.03 -5.85 -26.11
CA GLN A 171 4.08 -7.31 -26.10
C GLN A 171 5.06 -7.88 -27.13
N SER A 172 5.23 -7.21 -28.27
CA SER A 172 6.20 -7.64 -29.29
C SER A 172 7.66 -7.31 -28.95
N ARG A 173 7.93 -6.46 -27.95
CA ARG A 173 9.28 -5.98 -27.64
C ARG A 173 9.83 -6.48 -26.30
N ILE A 174 9.01 -6.47 -25.28
CA ILE A 174 9.44 -6.77 -23.92
C ILE A 174 8.36 -7.50 -23.15
N TYR A 175 8.76 -8.49 -22.35
CA TYR A 175 7.84 -9.14 -21.43
C TYR A 175 7.44 -8.15 -20.33
N VAL A 176 6.17 -8.13 -19.95
CA VAL A 176 5.67 -7.23 -18.88
C VAL A 176 6.47 -7.38 -17.58
N GLY A 177 6.93 -8.60 -17.26
CA GLY A 177 7.77 -8.80 -16.07
C GLY A 177 9.21 -8.31 -16.19
N GLN A 178 9.72 -8.02 -17.38
CA GLN A 178 11.02 -7.39 -17.56
C GLN A 178 10.95 -5.86 -17.35
N ILE A 179 9.77 -5.23 -17.44
CA ILE A 179 9.61 -3.78 -17.26
C ILE A 179 10.07 -3.35 -15.86
N GLU A 180 9.72 -4.13 -14.83
CA GLU A 180 10.15 -3.88 -13.45
C GLU A 180 11.68 -3.97 -13.30
N ALA A 181 12.32 -4.90 -14.00
CA ALA A 181 13.78 -5.05 -14.00
C ALA A 181 14.51 -3.86 -14.63
N LEU A 182 13.82 -3.03 -15.44
CA LEU A 182 14.38 -1.78 -15.97
C LEU A 182 14.48 -0.68 -14.90
N GLY A 183 13.86 -0.85 -13.73
CA GLY A 183 13.85 0.15 -12.66
C GLY A 183 13.20 1.46 -13.12
N HIS A 184 13.78 2.61 -12.74
CA HIS A 184 13.19 3.92 -13.01
C HIS A 184 12.97 4.23 -14.51
N TYR A 185 13.73 3.60 -15.41
CA TYR A 185 13.52 3.72 -16.85
C TYR A 185 12.20 3.08 -17.34
N GLY A 186 11.61 2.18 -16.56
CA GLY A 186 10.32 1.53 -16.85
C GLY A 186 9.10 2.30 -16.33
N TRP A 187 9.27 3.32 -15.49
CA TRP A 187 8.14 3.94 -14.77
C TRP A 187 7.12 4.61 -15.71
N ASN A 188 7.59 5.38 -16.69
CA ASN A 188 6.68 6.08 -17.60
C ASN A 188 5.79 5.09 -18.38
N THR A 189 6.38 4.00 -18.87
CA THR A 189 5.63 2.95 -19.56
C THR A 189 4.69 2.21 -18.63
N ALA A 190 5.09 1.94 -17.39
CA ALA A 190 4.20 1.36 -16.39
C ALA A 190 2.94 2.22 -16.19
N GLY A 191 3.09 3.55 -16.12
CA GLY A 191 1.96 4.48 -16.07
C GLY A 191 1.07 4.43 -17.32
N ILE A 192 1.67 4.37 -18.52
CA ILE A 192 0.93 4.24 -19.79
C ILE A 192 0.16 2.92 -19.85
N LEU A 193 0.76 1.81 -19.40
CA LEU A 193 0.12 0.50 -19.35
C LEU A 193 -1.08 0.50 -18.39
N ILE A 194 -0.95 1.11 -17.21
CA ILE A 194 -2.07 1.30 -16.27
C ILE A 194 -3.20 2.08 -16.95
N ALA A 195 -2.89 3.22 -17.57
CA ALA A 195 -3.90 4.06 -18.24
C ALA A 195 -4.69 3.34 -19.33
N ASN A 196 -4.11 2.31 -19.93
CA ASN A 196 -4.72 1.51 -20.99
C ASN A 196 -5.27 0.16 -20.49
N GLY A 197 -5.30 -0.10 -19.18
CA GLY A 197 -5.86 -1.31 -18.60
C GLY A 197 -4.98 -2.56 -18.75
N PHE A 198 -3.69 -2.42 -19.05
CA PHE A 198 -2.77 -3.55 -19.25
C PHE A 198 -1.91 -3.81 -18.04
N ALA A 199 -1.97 -5.06 -17.54
CA ALA A 199 -1.18 -5.51 -16.39
C ALA A 199 -1.25 -4.54 -15.19
N VAL A 200 -2.43 -3.95 -14.97
CA VAL A 200 -2.68 -2.87 -14.01
C VAL A 200 -2.10 -3.21 -12.64
N ASP A 201 -2.44 -4.36 -12.08
CA ASP A 201 -1.97 -4.79 -10.76
C ASP A 201 -0.45 -4.79 -10.64
N LYS A 202 0.22 -5.34 -11.66
CA LYS A 202 1.67 -5.49 -11.65
C LYS A 202 2.35 -4.13 -11.78
N MET A 203 1.89 -3.31 -12.71
CA MET A 203 2.46 -1.98 -12.95
C MET A 203 2.17 -1.03 -11.80
N ALA A 204 0.99 -1.13 -11.19
CA ALA A 204 0.60 -0.31 -10.05
C ALA A 204 1.39 -0.69 -8.80
N ARG A 205 1.59 -1.99 -8.52
CA ARG A 205 2.49 -2.45 -7.45
C ARG A 205 3.92 -2.01 -7.69
N PHE A 206 4.41 -2.11 -8.93
CA PHE A 206 5.76 -1.67 -9.30
C PHE A 206 5.98 -0.17 -9.02
N LEU A 207 5.05 0.68 -9.46
CA LEU A 207 5.14 2.13 -9.21
C LEU A 207 4.92 2.48 -7.73
N GLY A 208 3.95 1.85 -7.07
CA GLY A 208 3.66 2.09 -5.65
C GLY A 208 4.81 1.68 -4.73
N ALA A 209 5.47 0.56 -5.02
CA ALA A 209 6.60 0.06 -4.23
C ALA A 209 7.88 0.91 -4.38
N ALA A 210 7.98 1.73 -5.44
CA ALA A 210 9.15 2.57 -5.67
C ALA A 210 9.34 3.66 -4.59
N LYS A 211 8.25 4.08 -3.92
CA LYS A 211 8.23 5.17 -2.93
C LYS A 211 8.94 6.45 -3.40
N ASP A 212 8.85 6.71 -4.70
CA ASP A 212 9.45 7.87 -5.37
C ASP A 212 8.34 8.83 -5.86
N PRO A 213 8.50 10.17 -5.71
CA PRO A 213 7.49 11.13 -6.17
C PRO A 213 7.17 11.04 -7.66
N VAL A 214 8.16 10.76 -8.52
CA VAL A 214 7.96 10.63 -9.98
C VAL A 214 7.17 9.37 -10.29
N ALA A 215 7.53 8.23 -9.66
CA ALA A 215 6.78 6.99 -9.81
C ALA A 215 5.32 7.13 -9.34
N THR A 216 5.13 7.86 -8.24
CA THR A 216 3.80 8.16 -7.68
C THR A 216 2.97 9.03 -8.62
N ASP A 217 3.54 10.09 -9.20
CA ASP A 217 2.83 10.94 -10.18
C ASP A 217 2.38 10.12 -11.39
N LEU A 218 3.26 9.24 -11.89
CA LEU A 218 2.95 8.34 -13.01
C LEU A 218 1.87 7.31 -12.64
N LEU A 219 1.88 6.78 -11.42
CA LEU A 219 0.82 5.91 -10.88
C LEU A 219 -0.52 6.63 -10.86
N LEU A 220 -0.57 7.85 -10.30
CA LEU A 220 -1.78 8.64 -10.20
C LEU A 220 -2.31 9.05 -11.57
N LYS A 221 -1.44 9.48 -12.47
CA LYS A 221 -1.80 9.80 -13.86
C LYS A 221 -2.36 8.57 -14.58
N GLY A 222 -1.75 7.40 -14.40
CA GLY A 222 -2.22 6.13 -14.91
C GLY A 222 -3.61 5.77 -14.40
N MET A 223 -3.79 5.75 -13.07
CA MET A 223 -5.05 5.40 -12.42
C MET A 223 -6.18 6.37 -12.76
N ARG A 224 -5.91 7.68 -12.83
CA ARG A 224 -6.90 8.68 -13.24
C ARG A 224 -7.42 8.43 -14.67
N LYS A 225 -6.53 8.16 -15.62
CA LYS A 225 -6.94 7.80 -16.99
C LYS A 225 -7.71 6.48 -17.03
N LEU A 226 -7.25 5.47 -16.30
CA LEU A 226 -7.92 4.17 -16.22
C LEU A 226 -9.34 4.31 -15.65
N HIS A 227 -9.49 4.92 -14.47
CA HIS A 227 -10.77 5.07 -13.80
C HIS A 227 -11.76 5.90 -14.63
N ALA A 228 -11.29 6.90 -15.38
CA ALA A 228 -12.12 7.68 -16.29
C ALA A 228 -12.65 6.88 -17.50
N SER A 229 -11.98 5.80 -17.90
CA SER A 229 -12.34 5.02 -19.09
C SER A 229 -13.15 3.75 -18.78
N VAL A 230 -12.83 3.05 -17.69
CA VAL A 230 -13.45 1.75 -17.35
C VAL A 230 -14.03 1.69 -15.94
N GLY A 231 -13.97 2.80 -15.19
CA GLY A 231 -14.33 2.83 -13.77
C GLY A 231 -13.22 2.32 -12.85
N ALA A 232 -13.37 2.58 -11.56
CA ALA A 232 -12.45 2.11 -10.53
C ALA A 232 -12.87 0.75 -9.95
N GLN A 233 -11.90 -0.04 -9.52
CA GLN A 233 -12.10 -1.37 -8.92
C GLN A 233 -11.38 -1.43 -7.57
N GLY A 234 -11.93 -2.18 -6.60
CA GLY A 234 -11.44 -2.17 -5.20
C GLY A 234 -9.93 -2.46 -5.05
N TYR A 235 -9.39 -3.45 -5.77
CA TYR A 235 -7.97 -3.78 -5.70
C TYR A 235 -7.03 -2.66 -6.20
N GLN A 236 -7.53 -1.70 -6.98
CA GLN A 236 -6.76 -0.56 -7.48
C GLN A 236 -6.51 0.46 -6.36
N LEU A 237 -7.40 0.52 -5.36
CA LEU A 237 -7.27 1.39 -4.19
C LEU A 237 -6.09 0.96 -3.31
N ASP A 238 -5.87 -0.35 -3.15
CA ASP A 238 -4.72 -0.89 -2.39
C ASP A 238 -3.36 -0.50 -3.01
N ALA A 239 -3.31 -0.39 -4.33
CA ALA A 239 -2.08 0.04 -5.00
C ALA A 239 -1.78 1.51 -4.73
N LEU A 240 -2.81 2.37 -4.69
CA LEU A 240 -2.68 3.77 -4.28
C LEU A 240 -2.25 3.90 -2.82
N ARG A 241 -2.80 3.07 -1.93
CA ARG A 241 -2.39 2.99 -0.51
C ARG A 241 -0.91 2.72 -0.36
N SER A 242 -0.39 1.77 -1.15
CA SER A 242 0.99 1.30 -1.08
C SER A 242 2.03 2.37 -1.43
N SER A 243 1.62 3.46 -2.12
CA SER A 243 2.52 4.57 -2.44
C SER A 243 2.80 5.50 -1.25
N GLU A 244 2.02 5.37 -0.16
CA GLU A 244 2.09 6.23 1.04
C GLU A 244 2.05 7.74 0.73
N SER A 245 1.45 8.12 -0.40
CA SER A 245 1.52 9.50 -0.91
C SER A 245 0.30 10.32 -0.51
N PRO A 246 0.51 11.58 -0.04
CA PRO A 246 -0.58 12.53 0.16
C PRO A 246 -1.40 12.81 -1.09
N ALA A 247 -0.77 12.82 -2.27
CA ALA A 247 -1.48 13.02 -3.53
C ALA A 247 -2.39 11.82 -3.88
N ALA A 248 -2.01 10.61 -3.45
CA ALA A 248 -2.83 9.42 -3.60
C ALA A 248 -4.01 9.40 -2.62
N ALA A 249 -3.78 9.74 -1.35
CA ALA A 249 -4.85 9.90 -0.37
C ALA A 249 -5.85 11.00 -0.79
N ALA A 250 -5.35 12.14 -1.29
CA ALA A 250 -6.20 13.21 -1.82
C ALA A 250 -7.03 12.73 -3.03
N TYR A 251 -6.43 11.96 -3.94
CA TYR A 251 -7.17 11.39 -5.07
C TYR A 251 -8.28 10.42 -4.62
N LEU A 252 -8.03 9.60 -3.60
CA LEU A 252 -9.05 8.71 -3.03
C LEU A 252 -10.23 9.50 -2.42
N LEU A 253 -9.96 10.62 -1.74
CA LEU A 253 -11.01 11.52 -1.27
C LEU A 253 -11.77 12.19 -2.41
N GLU A 254 -11.10 12.54 -3.51
CA GLU A 254 -11.77 13.02 -4.74
C GLU A 254 -12.70 11.96 -5.33
N MET A 255 -12.31 10.68 -5.27
CA MET A 255 -13.18 9.58 -5.69
C MET A 255 -14.40 9.45 -4.78
N TYR A 256 -14.23 9.56 -3.46
CA TYR A 256 -15.35 9.53 -2.52
C TYR A 256 -16.37 10.66 -2.77
N LEU A 257 -15.88 11.87 -3.07
CA LEU A 257 -16.70 13.03 -3.41
C LEU A 257 -17.39 12.94 -4.79
N ASN A 258 -16.99 11.97 -5.62
CA ASN A 258 -17.57 11.81 -6.95
C ASN A 258 -18.84 10.95 -6.91
N GLU A 259 -20.00 11.62 -6.86
CA GLU A 259 -21.33 10.98 -6.84
C GLU A 259 -21.65 10.16 -8.10
N SER A 260 -20.85 10.25 -9.18
CA SER A 260 -21.03 9.38 -10.35
C SER A 260 -20.43 7.97 -10.18
N LEU A 261 -19.65 7.75 -9.12
CA LEU A 261 -19.10 6.43 -8.78
C LEU A 261 -20.07 5.63 -7.91
N ASP A 262 -19.94 4.32 -7.99
CA ASP A 262 -20.67 3.39 -7.13
C ASP A 262 -20.33 3.61 -5.64
N ASP A 263 -21.33 3.49 -4.77
CA ASP A 263 -21.20 3.77 -3.33
C ASP A 263 -20.19 2.83 -2.64
N GLU A 264 -20.04 1.58 -3.07
CA GLU A 264 -19.04 0.65 -2.53
C GLU A 264 -17.61 1.13 -2.86
N ILE A 265 -17.41 1.63 -4.09
CA ILE A 265 -16.14 2.20 -4.52
C ILE A 265 -15.84 3.51 -3.77
N ARG A 266 -16.84 4.36 -3.59
CA ARG A 266 -16.72 5.62 -2.85
C ARG A 266 -16.34 5.36 -1.39
N ALA A 267 -17.07 4.47 -0.71
CA ALA A 267 -16.79 4.09 0.67
C ALA A 267 -15.41 3.42 0.80
N GLY A 268 -15.07 2.51 -0.12
CA GLY A 268 -13.75 1.89 -0.19
C GLY A 268 -12.62 2.93 -0.34
N ALA A 269 -12.80 3.92 -1.21
CA ALA A 269 -11.82 4.97 -1.42
C ALA A 269 -11.64 5.84 -0.16
N PHE A 270 -12.73 6.21 0.51
CA PHE A 270 -12.68 6.93 1.78
C PHE A 270 -11.93 6.13 2.85
N ASN A 271 -12.30 4.87 3.06
CA ASN A 271 -11.66 4.01 4.08
C ASN A 271 -10.15 3.88 3.83
N VAL A 272 -9.74 3.66 2.58
CA VAL A 272 -8.32 3.59 2.23
C VAL A 272 -7.63 4.94 2.47
N ALA A 273 -8.26 6.07 2.15
CA ALA A 273 -7.69 7.39 2.42
C ALA A 273 -7.48 7.64 3.92
N VAL A 274 -8.43 7.23 4.76
CA VAL A 274 -8.32 7.33 6.23
C VAL A 274 -7.23 6.43 6.76
N GLU A 275 -7.12 5.17 6.30
CA GLU A 275 -6.01 4.28 6.66
C GLU A 275 -4.64 4.92 6.34
N MET A 276 -4.55 5.64 5.23
CA MET A 276 -3.31 6.30 4.82
C MET A 276 -2.88 7.42 5.77
N MET A 277 -3.80 8.09 6.46
CA MET A 277 -3.48 9.23 7.35
C MET A 277 -2.51 8.85 8.48
N GLY A 278 -2.54 7.58 8.92
CA GLY A 278 -1.60 7.06 9.91
C GLY A 278 -0.18 6.79 9.39
N LEU A 279 0.02 6.80 8.07
CA LEU A 279 1.28 6.41 7.44
C LEU A 279 2.36 7.51 7.52
N PRO A 280 3.66 7.15 7.52
CA PRO A 280 4.75 8.13 7.66
C PRO A 280 4.78 9.23 6.60
N GLY A 281 4.37 8.94 5.36
CA GLY A 281 4.32 9.93 4.27
C GLY A 281 3.32 11.06 4.53
N MET A 282 2.18 10.74 5.14
CA MET A 282 1.11 11.68 5.48
C MET A 282 1.49 12.68 6.58
N LYS A 283 2.31 12.24 7.55
CA LYS A 283 2.77 13.11 8.64
C LYS A 283 3.69 14.24 8.20
N LYS A 284 4.27 14.16 6.99
CA LYS A 284 5.22 15.16 6.47
C LYS A 284 4.57 16.26 5.65
N ASP A 285 3.52 15.94 4.90
CA ASP A 285 2.84 16.88 4.01
C ASP A 285 1.38 16.43 3.79
N HIS A 286 0.44 16.97 4.57
CA HIS A 286 -0.98 16.58 4.50
C HIS A 286 -1.88 17.62 3.83
N LYS A 287 -1.31 18.72 3.29
CA LYS A 287 -2.10 19.87 2.82
C LYS A 287 -3.13 19.52 1.77
N LEU A 288 -2.77 18.66 0.81
CA LEU A 288 -3.70 18.22 -0.23
C LEU A 288 -4.87 17.42 0.35
N VAL A 289 -4.62 16.64 1.41
CA VAL A 289 -5.67 15.86 2.08
C VAL A 289 -6.54 16.77 2.92
N ASP A 290 -5.97 17.73 3.64
CA ASP A 290 -6.72 18.76 4.36
C ASP A 290 -7.70 19.49 3.43
N GLU A 291 -7.25 19.87 2.24
CA GLU A 291 -8.09 20.54 1.24
C GLU A 291 -9.29 19.69 0.82
N GLN A 292 -9.11 18.39 0.62
CA GLN A 292 -10.22 17.50 0.25
C GLN A 292 -11.15 17.24 1.44
N LEU A 293 -10.65 17.08 2.66
CA LEU A 293 -11.48 16.97 3.86
C LEU A 293 -12.28 18.25 4.12
N LYS A 294 -11.71 19.43 3.84
CA LYS A 294 -12.44 20.71 3.89
C LYS A 294 -13.55 20.79 2.86
N LYS A 295 -13.33 20.29 1.63
CA LYS A 295 -14.39 20.20 0.61
C LYS A 295 -15.50 19.24 1.06
N LEU A 296 -15.12 18.12 1.68
CA LEU A 296 -16.06 17.16 2.24
C LEU A 296 -16.99 17.81 3.27
N MET A 297 -16.42 18.53 4.25
CA MET A 297 -17.23 19.23 5.26
C MET A 297 -18.06 20.40 4.70
N ALA A 298 -17.67 20.98 3.57
CA ALA A 298 -18.41 22.09 2.99
C ALA A 298 -19.76 21.67 2.39
N GLY A 299 -19.94 20.37 2.13
CA GLY A 299 -21.13 19.76 1.56
C GLY A 299 -22.39 19.85 2.42
N ASP A 300 -23.48 19.28 1.87
CA ASP A 300 -24.79 19.25 2.50
C ASP A 300 -25.08 17.95 3.26
N VAL A 301 -24.25 16.92 3.09
CA VAL A 301 -24.37 15.63 3.76
C VAL A 301 -23.83 15.77 5.19
N VAL A 302 -24.65 15.42 6.19
CA VAL A 302 -24.28 15.54 7.61
C VAL A 302 -23.14 14.59 7.98
N ALA A 303 -23.16 13.35 7.48
CA ALA A 303 -22.11 12.37 7.72
C ALA A 303 -20.74 12.89 7.24
N ASP A 304 -20.68 13.48 6.05
CA ASP A 304 -19.48 14.06 5.46
C ASP A 304 -18.85 15.16 6.32
N ARG A 305 -19.68 15.99 6.99
CA ARG A 305 -19.20 17.01 7.94
C ARG A 305 -18.48 16.36 9.12
N TRP A 306 -19.05 15.31 9.69
CA TRP A 306 -18.42 14.58 10.80
C TRP A 306 -17.16 13.84 10.36
N LEU A 307 -17.23 13.12 9.24
CA LEU A 307 -16.09 12.40 8.68
C LEU A 307 -14.92 13.36 8.39
N GLY A 308 -15.18 14.51 7.77
CA GLY A 308 -14.16 15.51 7.51
C GLY A 308 -13.60 16.13 8.80
N ALA A 309 -14.45 16.40 9.79
CA ALA A 309 -14.05 16.99 11.07
C ALA A 309 -13.10 16.08 11.87
N LEU A 310 -13.51 14.83 12.11
CA LEU A 310 -12.73 13.85 12.88
C LEU A 310 -11.37 13.61 12.22
N ASN A 311 -11.37 13.40 10.90
CA ASN A 311 -10.12 13.14 10.17
C ASN A 311 -9.19 14.37 10.11
N LEU A 312 -9.72 15.59 10.05
CA LEU A 312 -8.89 16.79 10.15
C LEU A 312 -8.27 16.96 11.54
N VAL A 313 -8.98 16.61 12.61
CA VAL A 313 -8.39 16.62 13.97
C VAL A 313 -7.26 15.60 14.07
N HIS A 314 -7.46 14.38 13.60
CA HIS A 314 -6.40 13.37 13.60
C HIS A 314 -5.17 13.77 12.77
N LEU A 315 -5.38 14.47 11.65
CA LEU A 315 -4.33 14.81 10.71
C LEU A 315 -3.58 16.10 11.05
N SER A 316 -4.30 17.12 11.53
CA SER A 316 -3.80 18.50 11.72
C SER A 316 -4.02 19.06 13.13
N GLY A 317 -4.54 18.26 14.06
CA GLY A 317 -4.83 18.67 15.44
C GLY A 317 -5.80 19.85 15.48
N THR A 318 -5.41 20.92 16.18
CA THR A 318 -6.25 22.11 16.39
C THR A 318 -6.11 23.17 15.29
N GLU A 319 -5.22 22.98 14.32
CA GLU A 319 -4.92 23.97 13.27
C GLU A 319 -6.21 24.38 12.54
N ASN A 320 -7.00 23.39 12.14
CA ASN A 320 -8.22 23.57 11.36
C ASN A 320 -9.50 23.64 12.20
N LEU A 321 -9.40 23.69 13.54
CA LEU A 321 -10.59 23.61 14.42
C LEU A 321 -11.59 24.75 14.15
N ASP A 322 -11.14 25.95 13.81
CA ASP A 322 -12.05 27.06 13.46
C ASP A 322 -12.85 26.76 12.18
N ILE A 323 -12.22 26.11 11.19
CA ILE A 323 -12.87 25.68 9.93
C ILE A 323 -13.83 24.53 10.20
N ILE A 324 -13.42 23.58 11.04
CA ILE A 324 -14.27 22.47 11.49
C ILE A 324 -15.53 23.03 12.15
N MET A 325 -15.39 23.91 13.13
CA MET A 325 -16.54 24.52 13.82
C MET A 325 -17.43 25.30 12.85
N ALA A 326 -16.84 26.07 11.92
CA ALA A 326 -17.60 26.81 10.92
C ALA A 326 -18.40 25.91 9.96
N SER A 327 -17.99 24.65 9.76
CA SER A 327 -18.70 23.69 8.89
C SER A 327 -20.01 23.17 9.47
N PHE A 328 -20.18 23.19 10.80
CA PHE A 328 -21.40 22.78 11.46
C PHE A 328 -22.45 23.88 11.37
N LYS A 329 -23.38 23.73 10.42
CA LYS A 329 -24.44 24.70 10.13
C LYS A 329 -25.65 24.43 11.00
N ASP A 330 -26.35 25.49 11.39
CA ASP A 330 -27.66 25.37 12.03
C ASP A 330 -28.75 25.27 10.94
N ASP A 331 -28.84 24.10 10.30
CA ASP A 331 -29.69 23.85 9.13
C ASP A 331 -30.79 22.80 9.34
N GLY A 332 -30.91 22.26 10.57
CA GLY A 332 -31.92 21.28 10.94
C GLY A 332 -31.74 19.88 10.34
N LYS A 333 -30.65 19.61 9.61
CA LYS A 333 -30.44 18.35 8.89
C LYS A 333 -29.96 17.19 9.77
N TYR A 334 -29.52 17.46 11.00
CA TYR A 334 -28.85 16.48 11.86
C TYR A 334 -29.78 15.36 12.35
N LYS A 335 -31.07 15.63 12.51
CA LYS A 335 -32.07 14.63 12.91
C LYS A 335 -32.38 13.60 11.81
N GLU A 336 -32.18 13.99 10.55
CA GLU A 336 -32.49 13.16 9.37
C GLU A 336 -31.28 12.33 8.90
N GLY A 337 -30.09 12.60 9.46
CA GLY A 337 -28.87 11.87 9.14
C GLY A 337 -28.86 10.44 9.70
N GLN A 338 -28.08 9.57 9.07
CA GLN A 338 -27.79 8.23 9.61
C GLN A 338 -26.80 8.27 10.79
N GLU A 339 -26.05 9.35 10.92
CA GLU A 339 -25.04 9.55 11.95
C GLU A 339 -25.67 10.06 13.25
N ASP A 340 -25.31 9.48 14.39
CA ASP A 340 -25.72 9.94 15.73
C ASP A 340 -24.88 11.16 16.15
N PRO A 341 -25.43 12.39 16.12
CA PRO A 341 -24.63 13.58 16.37
C PRO A 341 -24.12 13.68 17.81
N ALA A 342 -24.78 13.05 18.78
CA ALA A 342 -24.30 13.02 20.16
C ALA A 342 -23.03 12.18 20.27
N LYS A 343 -23.01 11.02 19.61
CA LYS A 343 -21.83 10.17 19.52
C LYS A 343 -20.69 10.89 18.77
N SER A 344 -20.92 11.42 17.58
CA SER A 344 -19.84 12.06 16.79
C SER A 344 -19.29 13.32 17.45
N THR A 345 -20.15 14.09 18.14
CA THR A 345 -19.69 15.22 18.97
C THR A 345 -18.74 14.72 20.05
N MET A 346 -19.10 13.62 20.72
CA MET A 346 -18.26 13.05 21.77
C MET A 346 -16.94 12.54 21.23
N ASP A 347 -16.96 11.80 20.12
CA ASP A 347 -15.75 11.28 19.46
C ASP A 347 -14.80 12.45 19.11
N LEU A 348 -15.32 13.54 18.53
CA LEU A 348 -14.52 14.76 18.24
C LEU A 348 -13.88 15.35 19.49
N CYS A 349 -14.64 15.45 20.58
CA CYS A 349 -14.14 16.03 21.82
C CYS A 349 -13.11 15.14 22.51
N LEU A 350 -13.33 13.81 22.50
CA LEU A 350 -12.40 12.84 23.06
C LEU A 350 -11.12 12.75 22.23
N ASP A 351 -11.19 12.87 20.90
CA ASP A 351 -9.99 12.93 20.07
C ASP A 351 -9.10 14.13 20.42
N LEU A 352 -9.69 15.30 20.64
CA LEU A 352 -8.94 16.49 21.08
C LEU A 352 -8.29 16.29 22.45
N HIS A 353 -8.98 15.61 23.38
CA HIS A 353 -8.44 15.28 24.69
C HIS A 353 -7.33 14.22 24.62
N ASP A 354 -7.57 13.10 23.96
CA ASP A 354 -6.66 11.96 23.91
C ASP A 354 -5.38 12.25 23.11
N LEU A 355 -5.44 13.23 22.18
CA LEU A 355 -4.27 13.78 21.51
C LEU A 355 -3.47 14.79 22.36
N GLY A 356 -3.94 15.13 23.57
CA GLY A 356 -3.31 16.10 24.47
C GLY A 356 -3.37 17.54 23.96
N LEU A 357 -4.45 17.88 23.24
CA LEU A 357 -4.65 19.17 22.59
C LEU A 357 -5.64 20.07 23.33
N GLU A 358 -6.01 19.73 24.57
CA GLU A 358 -7.09 20.34 25.35
C GLU A 358 -6.91 21.86 25.44
N LYS A 359 -5.71 22.31 25.80
CA LYS A 359 -5.43 23.73 26.03
C LYS A 359 -5.58 24.56 24.75
N GLU A 360 -5.09 24.05 23.62
CA GLU A 360 -5.20 24.72 22.33
C GLU A 360 -6.62 24.70 21.79
N ALA A 361 -7.32 23.56 21.96
CA ALA A 361 -8.70 23.40 21.60
C ALA A 361 -9.60 24.36 22.41
N ASN A 362 -9.43 24.42 23.73
CA ASN A 362 -10.21 25.29 24.61
C ASN A 362 -10.10 26.76 24.19
N ALA A 363 -8.89 27.23 23.84
CA ALA A 363 -8.69 28.60 23.38
C ALA A 363 -9.50 28.95 22.12
N LYS A 364 -9.74 27.98 21.23
CA LYS A 364 -10.56 28.14 20.01
C LYS A 364 -12.06 27.89 20.26
N LEU A 365 -12.41 27.00 21.18
CA LEU A 365 -13.79 26.68 21.53
C LEU A 365 -14.47 27.75 22.39
N MET A 366 -13.72 28.43 23.25
CA MET A 366 -14.25 29.49 24.13
C MET A 366 -14.97 30.62 23.37
N PRO A 367 -14.39 31.22 22.30
CA PRO A 367 -15.09 32.18 21.46
C PRO A 367 -16.40 31.64 20.85
N VAL A 368 -16.48 30.33 20.56
CA VAL A 368 -17.67 29.72 19.93
C VAL A 368 -18.89 29.78 20.84
N LEU A 369 -18.72 29.79 22.18
CA LEU A 369 -19.83 29.96 23.13
C LEU A 369 -20.60 31.27 22.91
N GLN A 370 -19.96 32.27 22.32
CA GLN A 370 -20.53 33.59 22.06
C GLN A 370 -21.15 33.72 20.65
N ASN A 371 -21.00 32.72 19.77
CA ASN A 371 -21.48 32.78 18.39
C ASN A 371 -23.03 32.80 18.29
N GLY A 372 -23.60 33.00 17.10
CA GLY A 372 -25.05 32.91 16.88
C GLY A 372 -25.57 31.48 16.63
N ASN A 373 -24.68 30.54 16.30
CA ASN A 373 -25.03 29.20 15.85
C ASN A 373 -25.18 28.23 17.04
N ARG A 374 -26.38 27.66 17.23
CA ARG A 374 -26.65 26.78 18.38
C ARG A 374 -25.93 25.44 18.30
N ILE A 375 -25.74 24.88 17.11
CA ILE A 375 -25.04 23.59 16.89
C ILE A 375 -23.58 23.72 17.30
N GLN A 376 -22.92 24.78 16.84
CA GLN A 376 -21.53 25.07 17.19
C GLN A 376 -21.35 25.28 18.71
N LYS A 377 -22.30 25.96 19.36
CA LYS A 377 -22.29 26.10 20.83
C LYS A 377 -22.43 24.77 21.52
N SER A 378 -23.35 23.92 21.10
CA SER A 378 -23.56 22.60 21.68
C SER A 378 -22.27 21.77 21.64
N ILE A 379 -21.61 21.72 20.47
CA ILE A 379 -20.31 21.05 20.31
C ILE A 379 -19.26 21.66 21.24
N ALA A 380 -19.15 23.00 21.28
CA ALA A 380 -18.19 23.67 22.16
C ALA A 380 -18.43 23.39 23.65
N ILE A 381 -19.68 23.39 24.11
CA ILE A 381 -20.02 23.06 25.51
C ILE A 381 -19.60 21.63 25.85
N VAL A 382 -19.90 20.66 24.98
CA VAL A 382 -19.53 19.26 25.19
C VAL A 382 -18.01 19.10 25.22
N CYS A 383 -17.30 19.72 24.27
CA CYS A 383 -15.83 19.61 24.21
C CYS A 383 -15.14 20.32 25.38
N LEU A 384 -15.64 21.47 25.83
CA LEU A 384 -15.08 22.14 27.01
C LEU A 384 -15.28 21.31 28.29
N LYS A 385 -16.39 20.58 28.42
CA LYS A 385 -16.58 19.59 29.49
C LYS A 385 -15.58 18.44 29.36
N ALA A 386 -15.48 17.82 28.18
CA ALA A 386 -14.58 16.69 27.92
C ALA A 386 -13.10 17.05 28.15
N ASN A 387 -12.71 18.27 27.80
CA ASN A 387 -11.35 18.81 27.98
C ASN A 387 -11.09 19.36 29.39
N HIS A 388 -12.03 19.23 30.33
CA HIS A 388 -11.92 19.75 31.69
C HIS A 388 -11.61 21.26 31.75
N ALA A 389 -12.23 22.06 30.87
CA ALA A 389 -11.95 23.50 30.72
C ALA A 389 -12.51 24.35 31.88
N THR A 390 -11.81 24.41 33.01
CA THR A 390 -12.25 25.17 34.20
C THR A 390 -12.47 26.66 33.95
N GLU A 391 -11.75 27.26 33.00
CA GLU A 391 -11.92 28.64 32.56
C GLU A 391 -13.28 28.91 31.91
N ALA A 392 -13.95 27.88 31.37
CA ALA A 392 -15.26 28.00 30.73
C ALA A 392 -16.41 28.23 31.71
N ARG A 393 -16.19 28.00 33.01
CA ARG A 393 -17.24 28.02 34.05
C ARG A 393 -18.07 29.31 34.06
N ALA A 394 -17.45 30.47 33.82
CA ALA A 394 -18.16 31.75 33.82
C ALA A 394 -19.14 31.87 32.64
N ASP A 395 -18.67 31.54 31.43
CA ASP A 395 -19.49 31.58 30.20
C ASP A 395 -20.59 30.50 30.23
N LEU A 396 -20.25 29.29 30.68
CA LEU A 396 -21.22 28.21 30.87
C LEU A 396 -22.32 28.60 31.88
N LYS A 397 -21.96 29.28 32.97
CA LYS A 397 -22.95 29.78 33.96
C LYS A 397 -23.89 30.82 33.36
N ALA A 398 -23.39 31.69 32.49
CA ALA A 398 -24.22 32.67 31.79
C ALA A 398 -25.22 32.00 30.84
N LEU A 399 -24.83 30.91 30.16
CA LEU A 399 -25.73 30.11 29.32
C LEU A 399 -26.73 29.30 30.16
N ALA A 400 -26.26 28.63 31.22
CA ALA A 400 -27.10 27.84 32.12
C ALA A 400 -28.18 28.68 32.84
N ALA A 401 -27.92 29.96 33.11
CA ALA A 401 -28.91 30.86 33.69
C ALA A 401 -30.15 31.08 32.81
N LYS A 402 -30.08 30.73 31.52
CA LYS A 402 -31.22 30.76 30.59
C LYS A 402 -32.04 29.46 30.63
N ALA A 403 -31.59 28.42 31.32
CA ALA A 403 -32.25 27.12 31.34
C ALA A 403 -33.74 27.24 31.71
N GLY A 404 -34.62 26.73 30.84
CA GLY A 404 -36.08 26.74 31.06
C GLY A 404 -36.76 28.10 30.86
N THR A 405 -36.02 29.12 30.38
CA THR A 405 -36.60 30.39 29.95
C THR A 405 -37.08 30.30 28.49
N PRO A 406 -37.99 31.19 28.02
CA PRO A 406 -38.40 31.22 26.62
C PRO A 406 -37.26 31.51 25.62
N ASP A 407 -36.17 32.12 26.10
CA ASP A 407 -34.99 32.46 25.30
C ASP A 407 -33.94 31.33 25.25
N ASP A 408 -34.26 30.15 25.79
CA ASP A 408 -33.40 28.97 25.81
C ASP A 408 -33.56 28.15 24.52
N PRO A 409 -32.56 28.15 23.61
CA PRO A 409 -32.71 27.47 22.33
C PRO A 409 -32.73 25.95 22.53
N SER A 410 -33.74 25.33 21.92
CA SER A 410 -33.85 23.88 21.75
C SER A 410 -32.74 23.34 20.84
N ILE A 411 -32.22 22.16 21.19
CA ILE A 411 -31.18 21.42 20.44
C ILE A 411 -31.54 19.95 20.24
N ASP A 412 -32.82 19.64 20.39
CA ASP A 412 -33.48 18.33 20.30
C ASP A 412 -33.25 17.67 18.93
N ASP A 413 -33.20 18.48 17.89
CA ASP A 413 -32.95 18.08 16.50
C ASP A 413 -31.46 17.87 16.19
N PHE A 414 -30.58 18.06 17.19
CA PHE A 414 -29.15 17.82 17.07
C PHE A 414 -28.69 16.72 18.03
N LEU A 415 -28.77 16.95 19.35
CA LEU A 415 -28.29 15.98 20.36
C LEU A 415 -29.40 15.04 20.87
N GLY A 416 -30.63 15.19 20.37
CA GLY A 416 -31.77 14.40 20.84
C GLY A 416 -32.36 14.88 22.15
N GLU A 417 -33.47 14.24 22.54
CA GLU A 417 -34.24 14.50 23.77
C GLU A 417 -34.80 15.93 23.89
N GLU A 418 -35.54 16.25 24.96
CA GLU A 418 -36.00 17.62 25.28
C GLU A 418 -34.85 18.47 25.84
N LEU A 419 -33.75 18.55 25.09
CA LEU A 419 -32.50 19.20 25.49
C LEU A 419 -32.41 20.62 24.95
N THR A 420 -31.96 21.54 25.80
CA THR A 420 -31.73 22.94 25.44
C THR A 420 -30.28 23.32 25.70
N LEU A 421 -29.81 24.43 25.09
CA LEU A 421 -28.46 24.95 25.36
C LEU A 421 -28.23 25.26 26.83
N GLY A 422 -29.22 25.84 27.52
CA GLY A 422 -29.14 26.14 28.95
C GLY A 422 -28.99 24.87 29.79
N LYS A 423 -29.78 23.82 29.52
CA LYS A 423 -29.64 22.52 30.19
C LYS A 423 -28.28 21.87 29.92
N LEU A 424 -27.81 21.90 28.66
CA LEU A 424 -26.51 21.35 28.29
C LEU A 424 -25.36 22.10 28.98
N ALA A 425 -25.43 23.43 29.08
CA ALA A 425 -24.45 24.23 29.81
C ALA A 425 -24.45 23.92 31.31
N GLN A 426 -25.63 23.67 31.91
CA GLN A 426 -25.73 23.22 33.29
C GLN A 426 -25.12 21.82 33.48
N ASN A 427 -25.38 20.88 32.57
CA ASN A 427 -24.74 19.56 32.58
C ASN A 427 -23.21 19.66 32.52
N ALA A 428 -22.68 20.55 31.68
CA ALA A 428 -21.24 20.78 31.60
C ALA A 428 -20.65 21.33 32.91
N LEU A 429 -21.34 22.27 33.58
CA LEU A 429 -20.92 22.76 34.89
C LEU A 429 -20.91 21.66 35.96
N ASP A 430 -22.01 20.90 36.06
CA ASP A 430 -22.12 19.79 37.00
C ASP A 430 -21.03 18.74 36.71
N GLY A 431 -20.73 18.51 35.43
CA GLY A 431 -19.68 17.61 34.97
C GLY A 431 -18.30 18.08 35.40
N LEU A 432 -17.96 19.35 35.16
CA LEU A 432 -16.69 19.93 35.59
C LEU A 432 -16.49 19.84 37.12
N ASP A 433 -17.56 20.01 37.91
CA ASP A 433 -17.50 19.81 39.36
C ASP A 433 -17.19 18.35 39.73
N LEU A 434 -17.83 17.38 39.07
CA LEU A 434 -17.55 15.96 39.29
C LEU A 434 -16.14 15.57 38.83
N LEU A 435 -15.64 16.16 37.75
CA LEU A 435 -14.27 15.91 37.26
C LEU A 435 -13.23 16.43 38.26
N ASP A 436 -13.44 17.61 38.85
CA ASP A 436 -12.61 18.14 39.94
C ASP A 436 -12.64 17.23 41.18
N GLU A 437 -13.79 16.61 41.48
CA GLU A 437 -13.92 15.62 42.55
C GLU A 437 -13.14 14.33 42.24
N VAL A 438 -13.19 13.85 41.00
CA VAL A 438 -12.41 12.68 40.56
C VAL A 438 -10.91 12.94 40.69
N ASP A 439 -10.45 14.13 40.28
CA ASP A 439 -9.03 14.49 40.39
C ASP A 439 -8.57 14.58 41.85
N LYS A 440 -9.40 15.15 42.73
CA LYS A 440 -9.15 15.15 44.18
C LYS A 440 -9.09 13.74 44.76
N ASP A 441 -10.05 12.89 44.40
CA ASP A 441 -10.13 11.53 44.93
C ASP A 441 -9.00 10.64 44.41
N LYS A 442 -8.60 10.82 43.14
CA LYS A 442 -7.41 10.19 42.57
C LYS A 442 -6.14 10.66 43.32
N ALA A 443 -5.97 11.96 43.52
CA ALA A 443 -4.83 12.50 44.28
C ALA A 443 -4.81 12.02 45.75
N ALA A 444 -5.98 11.77 46.33
CA ALA A 444 -6.14 11.20 47.67
C ALA A 444 -5.95 9.67 47.72
N GLY A 445 -5.68 9.01 46.58
CA GLY A 445 -5.49 7.56 46.49
C GLY A 445 -6.77 6.74 46.63
N LYS A 446 -7.95 7.35 46.49
CA LYS A 446 -9.24 6.65 46.52
C LYS A 446 -9.56 5.94 45.21
N TYR A 447 -9.01 6.44 44.10
CA TYR A 447 -9.14 5.82 42.78
C TYR A 447 -7.78 5.42 42.22
N THR A 448 -7.74 4.27 41.56
CA THR A 448 -6.66 3.92 40.62
C THR A 448 -6.75 4.79 39.35
N ASP A 449 -5.71 4.75 38.51
CA ASP A 449 -5.73 5.43 37.20
C ASP A 449 -6.90 4.94 36.33
N GLU A 450 -7.14 3.63 36.30
CA GLU A 450 -8.23 3.01 35.54
C GLU A 450 -9.61 3.41 36.07
N GLN A 451 -9.81 3.38 37.39
CA GLN A 451 -11.06 3.81 38.02
C GLN A 451 -11.35 5.29 37.75
N ALA A 452 -10.34 6.15 37.88
CA ALA A 452 -10.47 7.57 37.57
C ALA A 452 -10.80 7.78 36.09
N SER A 453 -10.13 7.06 35.18
CA SER A 453 -10.41 7.11 33.74
C SER A 453 -11.86 6.73 33.42
N GLN A 454 -12.33 5.58 33.94
CA GLN A 454 -13.71 5.13 33.71
C GLN A 454 -14.75 6.11 34.26
N ARG A 455 -14.49 6.68 35.45
CA ARG A 455 -15.40 7.65 36.07
C ARG A 455 -15.46 8.93 35.24
N ARG A 456 -14.32 9.40 34.69
CA ARG A 456 -14.30 10.54 33.75
C ARG A 456 -15.10 10.26 32.49
N LEU A 457 -14.96 9.07 31.88
CA LEU A 457 -15.78 8.69 30.73
C LEU A 457 -17.27 8.76 31.06
N SER A 458 -17.69 8.17 32.18
CA SER A 458 -19.09 8.18 32.62
C SER A 458 -19.64 9.60 32.82
N ILE A 459 -18.81 10.49 33.39
CA ILE A 459 -19.11 11.92 33.54
C ILE A 459 -19.30 12.57 32.17
N THR A 460 -18.38 12.36 31.23
CA THR A 460 -18.38 13.03 29.93
C THR A 460 -19.57 12.61 29.05
N PHE A 461 -19.87 11.31 28.94
CA PHE A 461 -20.88 10.76 28.01
C PHE A 461 -22.33 11.15 28.31
N LYS A 462 -22.68 11.48 29.56
CA LYS A 462 -24.06 11.84 29.92
C LYS A 462 -24.31 13.32 29.68
N LEU A 463 -25.14 13.64 28.68
CA LEU A 463 -25.41 15.02 28.25
C LEU A 463 -26.77 15.58 28.70
N ALA A 464 -27.77 14.71 28.94
CA ALA A 464 -29.14 15.14 29.15
C ALA A 464 -29.56 15.43 30.60
N LEU A 465 -28.86 14.84 31.57
CA LEU A 465 -29.19 14.95 32.99
C LEU A 465 -28.45 16.14 33.63
N THR A 466 -29.04 16.74 34.66
CA THR A 466 -28.39 17.77 35.49
C THR A 466 -28.62 17.51 36.97
N GLY A 467 -27.87 18.19 37.83
CA GLY A 467 -27.99 18.14 39.29
C GLY A 467 -27.86 16.74 39.87
N ASP A 468 -28.71 16.41 40.85
CA ASP A 468 -28.64 15.13 41.57
C ASP A 468 -28.93 13.93 40.68
N ALA A 469 -29.85 14.06 39.72
CA ALA A 469 -30.18 12.97 38.79
C ALA A 469 -28.95 12.58 37.94
N TYR A 470 -28.19 13.57 37.48
CA TYR A 470 -26.95 13.34 36.77
C TYR A 470 -25.90 12.64 37.64
N LYS A 471 -25.67 13.13 38.86
CA LYS A 471 -24.72 12.51 39.80
C LYS A 471 -25.07 11.06 40.10
N GLN A 472 -26.35 10.76 40.31
CA GLN A 472 -26.83 9.40 40.56
C GLN A 472 -26.59 8.48 39.37
N GLU A 473 -26.85 8.94 38.15
CA GLU A 473 -26.64 8.12 36.96
C GLU A 473 -25.15 7.87 36.68
N VAL A 474 -24.30 8.88 36.87
CA VAL A 474 -22.83 8.72 36.79
C VAL A 474 -22.33 7.69 37.81
N GLU A 475 -22.82 7.77 39.06
CA GLU A 475 -22.44 6.81 40.10
C GLU A 475 -22.93 5.40 39.77
N LYS A 476 -24.16 5.27 39.29
CA LYS A 476 -24.74 4.00 38.87
C LYS A 476 -23.93 3.33 37.75
N ASP A 477 -23.55 4.08 36.71
CA ASP A 477 -22.72 3.56 35.62
C ASP A 477 -21.34 3.10 36.12
N TYR A 478 -20.72 3.91 36.98
CA TYR A 478 -19.43 3.57 37.58
C TYR A 478 -19.51 2.31 38.46
N GLN A 479 -20.56 2.16 39.27
CA GLN A 479 -20.77 0.94 40.06
C GLN A 479 -21.04 -0.28 39.18
N GLY A 480 -21.82 -0.13 38.10
CA GLY A 480 -22.03 -1.19 37.12
C GLY A 480 -20.72 -1.70 36.52
N TRP A 481 -19.84 -0.79 36.08
CA TRP A 481 -18.51 -1.16 35.61
C TRP A 481 -17.66 -1.87 36.68
N LEU A 482 -17.69 -1.40 37.94
CA LEU A 482 -16.99 -2.07 39.04
C LEU A 482 -17.51 -3.48 39.32
N GLU A 483 -18.80 -3.73 39.11
CA GLU A 483 -19.40 -5.06 39.22
C GLU A 483 -18.96 -5.97 38.07
N GLU A 484 -18.92 -5.45 36.84
CA GLU A 484 -18.42 -6.17 35.66
C GLU A 484 -16.95 -6.60 35.83
N GLN A 485 -16.10 -5.73 36.38
CA GLN A 485 -14.69 -6.06 36.65
C GLN A 485 -14.51 -7.15 37.72
N LYS A 486 -15.51 -7.35 38.59
CA LYS A 486 -15.51 -8.43 39.59
C LYS A 486 -16.08 -9.73 39.04
N ALA A 487 -16.80 -9.70 37.91
CA ALA A 487 -17.33 -10.89 37.30
C ALA A 487 -16.16 -11.76 36.79
N PRO A 488 -16.19 -13.09 37.02
CA PRO A 488 -15.20 -13.96 36.40
C PRO A 488 -15.30 -13.80 34.87
N PRO A 489 -14.16 -13.81 34.16
CA PRO A 489 -14.17 -13.69 32.70
C PRO A 489 -15.14 -14.75 32.14
N PRO A 490 -15.96 -14.39 31.13
CA PRO A 490 -16.90 -15.33 30.56
C PRO A 490 -16.16 -16.60 30.20
N ALA A 491 -16.69 -17.75 30.64
CA ALA A 491 -16.10 -19.04 30.32
C ALA A 491 -15.87 -19.07 28.80
N PRO A 492 -14.66 -19.45 28.33
CA PRO A 492 -14.41 -19.54 26.91
C PRO A 492 -15.52 -20.38 26.28
N PRO A 493 -16.07 -19.96 25.12
CA PRO A 493 -17.17 -20.68 24.49
C PRO A 493 -16.79 -22.16 24.43
N GLU A 494 -17.67 -23.04 24.93
CA GLU A 494 -17.43 -24.49 24.89
C GLU A 494 -16.98 -24.83 23.47
N ALA A 495 -15.76 -25.35 23.33
CA ALA A 495 -15.28 -25.83 22.05
C ALA A 495 -16.38 -26.71 21.44
N PRO A 496 -16.75 -26.52 20.16
CA PRO A 496 -17.82 -27.31 19.56
C PRO A 496 -17.53 -28.78 19.82
N LYS A 497 -18.42 -29.45 20.56
CA LYS A 497 -18.27 -30.88 20.83
C LYS A 497 -18.17 -31.58 19.49
N ASP A 498 -17.04 -32.24 19.26
CA ASP A 498 -16.71 -32.94 18.03
C ASP A 498 -17.93 -33.69 17.47
N GLY A 499 -18.37 -33.32 16.26
CA GLY A 499 -19.32 -34.15 15.50
C GLY A 499 -20.30 -33.44 14.58
N ALA A 500 -20.53 -32.12 14.72
CA ALA A 500 -21.33 -31.38 13.74
C ALA A 500 -20.39 -30.62 12.80
N ALA A 501 -20.21 -31.15 11.59
CA ALA A 501 -19.59 -30.40 10.50
C ALA A 501 -20.24 -29.01 10.41
N PRO A 502 -19.45 -27.92 10.24
CA PRO A 502 -20.03 -26.62 10.00
C PRO A 502 -20.90 -26.73 8.74
N ALA A 503 -22.20 -26.48 8.88
CA ALA A 503 -23.04 -26.24 7.72
C ALA A 503 -22.38 -25.09 6.96
N ALA A 504 -22.06 -25.32 5.69
CA ALA A 504 -21.60 -24.27 4.79
C ALA A 504 -22.51 -23.04 4.97
N PRO A 505 -21.96 -21.82 5.03
CA PRO A 505 -22.77 -20.62 5.16
C PRO A 505 -23.77 -20.62 4.01
N GLY A 506 -25.05 -20.83 4.36
CA GLY A 506 -26.15 -20.69 3.43
C GLY A 506 -26.09 -19.28 2.89
N GLY A 507 -26.00 -19.17 1.57
CA GLY A 507 -26.00 -17.88 0.87
C GLY A 507 -27.13 -17.01 1.41
N ALA A 508 -26.79 -15.74 1.66
CA ALA A 508 -27.77 -14.72 1.95
C ALA A 508 -28.91 -14.81 0.92
N PRO A 509 -30.19 -14.82 1.36
CA PRO A 509 -31.29 -14.71 0.42
C PRO A 509 -31.17 -13.36 -0.30
N ALA A 510 -31.14 -13.42 -1.62
CA ALA A 510 -31.22 -12.23 -2.46
C ALA A 510 -32.44 -11.38 -2.05
N PRO A 511 -32.32 -10.04 -1.97
CA PRO A 511 -33.48 -9.19 -1.80
C PRO A 511 -34.43 -9.42 -2.98
N GLY A 512 -35.71 -9.60 -2.66
CA GLY A 512 -36.75 -10.04 -3.57
C GLY A 512 -36.79 -9.22 -4.85
N GLY A 513 -36.69 -9.91 -5.98
CA GLY A 513 -37.04 -9.35 -7.28
C GLY A 513 -38.53 -9.05 -7.31
N GLU A 514 -38.86 -7.77 -7.48
CA GLU A 514 -40.17 -7.37 -7.98
C GLU A 514 -40.42 -8.04 -9.33
N ALA A 515 -41.60 -8.65 -9.46
CA ALA A 515 -42.06 -9.24 -10.71
C ALA A 515 -42.20 -8.13 -11.79
N PRO A 516 -41.81 -8.39 -13.05
CA PRO A 516 -42.01 -7.44 -14.12
C PRO A 516 -43.50 -7.27 -14.38
N ALA A 517 -43.94 -6.00 -14.44
CA ALA A 517 -45.27 -5.62 -14.86
C ALA A 517 -45.57 -6.18 -16.26
N GLU A 518 -46.70 -6.86 -16.37
CA GLU A 518 -47.30 -7.29 -17.63
C GLU A 518 -47.40 -6.11 -18.60
N ALA A 519 -46.77 -6.23 -19.76
CA ALA A 519 -47.01 -5.35 -20.89
C ALA A 519 -48.43 -5.60 -21.41
N PRO A 520 -49.25 -4.56 -21.67
CA PRO A 520 -50.53 -4.74 -22.32
C PRO A 520 -50.30 -5.10 -23.80
N ALA A 521 -50.85 -6.25 -24.21
CA ALA A 521 -51.01 -6.62 -25.61
C ALA A 521 -52.24 -5.88 -26.22
N PRO A 522 -52.32 -5.76 -27.56
CA PRO A 522 -52.95 -4.63 -28.28
C PRO A 522 -54.47 -4.45 -28.10
#